data_AF-A0A6M0LGT8-F1
#
_entry.id   AF-A0A6M0LGT8-F1
#
_cell.length_a   1.000
_cell.length_b   1.000
_cell.length_c   1.000
_cell.angle_alpha   90.00
_cell.angle_beta   90.00
_cell.angle_gamma   90.00
#
_symmetry.space_group_name_H-M   'P 1'
#
loop_
_entity.id
_entity.type
_entity.pdbx_description
1 polymer ?
#
loop_
_entity_poly.entity_id
_entity_poly.type
_entity_poly.pdbx_seq_one_letter_code
_entity_poly.pdbx_strand_id
1 'polypeptide(L)'
;MKELKLDLKQSEYEELIDTFMPSEDMKNHLKTVRVCPFTIMEMMFGSPVSLYIKTEWFYKLSQIEQIVETEVDNINFEIFTFTDAYNEFKCSIDALETSYRGVYSVENCWYDYDICERKATLIGAVNDYQSVLAVIEEAITEELDMLEEDEEPEKYSTWFEVKKWGTKNGNYSYYFIGNTPIWFEKECIEINAKTKQFSSLFYFFDSRFLKLPIPYKTGDVIAIDTYPFGPTTPAVIYDIADGGRIIDVIAKDYKGKWHTGGLLNGNLGRSRYQNDWISPLYNIRKWTEPLYD
;
A
#
# COMPACT_ATOMS: atom_id res chain seq x y z
N MET A 1 -3.14 -2.93 -30.34
CA MET A 1 -3.07 -2.67 -28.88
C MET A 1 -2.50 -3.91 -28.20
N LYS A 2 -1.51 -3.78 -27.32
CA LYS A 2 -1.00 -4.92 -26.56
C LYS A 2 -1.92 -5.19 -25.36
N GLU A 3 -2.07 -6.43 -24.91
CA GLU A 3 -2.82 -6.79 -23.71
C GLU A 3 -1.97 -7.75 -22.87
N LEU A 4 -1.89 -7.49 -21.56
CA LEU A 4 -1.27 -8.39 -20.60
C LEU A 4 -2.29 -9.45 -20.16
N LYS A 5 -1.96 -10.72 -20.33
CA LYS A 5 -2.77 -11.86 -19.87
C LYS A 5 -2.01 -12.71 -18.86
N LEU A 6 -2.76 -13.33 -17.96
CA LEU A 6 -2.26 -14.29 -16.98
C LEU A 6 -3.04 -15.60 -17.10
N ASP A 7 -2.34 -16.71 -17.29
CA ASP A 7 -2.93 -18.06 -17.22
C ASP A 7 -2.90 -18.59 -15.78
N LEU A 8 -3.63 -17.90 -14.89
CA LEU A 8 -3.66 -18.18 -13.46
C LEU A 8 -4.83 -19.13 -13.12
N LYS A 9 -4.51 -20.29 -12.55
CA LYS A 9 -5.53 -21.26 -12.10
C LYS A 9 -6.34 -20.68 -10.96
N GLN A 10 -7.57 -21.15 -10.79
CA GLN A 10 -8.47 -20.64 -9.76
C GLN A 10 -7.90 -20.77 -8.34
N SER A 11 -7.28 -21.91 -8.00
CA SER A 11 -6.66 -22.10 -6.67
C SER A 11 -5.50 -21.13 -6.41
N GLU A 12 -4.71 -20.81 -7.44
CA GLU A 12 -3.59 -19.87 -7.33
C GLU A 12 -4.11 -18.42 -7.24
N TYR A 13 -5.23 -18.13 -7.89
CA TYR A 13 -5.91 -16.85 -7.76
C TYR A 13 -6.47 -16.64 -6.35
N GLU A 14 -7.10 -17.66 -5.77
CA GLU A 14 -7.60 -17.59 -4.38
C GLU A 14 -6.46 -17.41 -3.38
N GLU A 15 -5.35 -18.13 -3.55
CA GLU A 15 -4.13 -17.97 -2.75
C GLU A 15 -3.56 -16.55 -2.86
N LEU A 16 -3.56 -15.97 -4.06
CA LEU A 16 -3.13 -14.59 -4.30
C LEU A 16 -4.03 -13.60 -3.55
N ILE A 17 -5.35 -13.76 -3.62
CA ILE A 17 -6.30 -12.90 -2.90
C ILE A 17 -6.12 -13.05 -1.39
N ASP A 18 -5.95 -14.28 -0.88
CA ASP A 18 -5.70 -14.55 0.54
C ASP A 18 -4.42 -13.88 1.04
N THR A 19 -3.40 -13.81 0.19
CA THR A 19 -2.12 -13.19 0.52
C THR A 19 -2.23 -11.67 0.58
N PHE A 20 -2.87 -11.04 -0.41
CA PHE A 20 -2.76 -9.58 -0.63
C PHE A 20 -4.00 -8.77 -0.22
N MET A 21 -5.10 -9.40 0.20
CA MET A 21 -6.30 -8.72 0.67
C MET A 21 -6.59 -9.07 2.14
N PRO A 22 -6.19 -8.22 3.11
CA PRO A 22 -6.43 -8.48 4.52
C PRO A 22 -7.93 -8.47 4.89
N SER A 23 -8.69 -7.51 4.35
CA SER A 23 -10.14 -7.39 4.59
C SER A 23 -10.86 -8.68 4.21
N GLU A 24 -11.51 -9.30 5.18
CA GLU A 24 -12.19 -10.59 5.00
C GLU A 24 -13.40 -10.48 4.07
N ASP A 25 -14.15 -9.38 4.15
CA ASP A 25 -15.27 -9.09 3.25
C ASP A 25 -14.78 -8.97 1.79
N MET A 26 -13.70 -8.19 1.59
CA MET A 26 -13.10 -8.02 0.26
C MET A 26 -12.49 -9.33 -0.26
N LYS A 27 -11.76 -10.06 0.57
CA LYS A 27 -11.14 -11.35 0.23
C LYS A 27 -12.18 -12.34 -0.28
N ASN A 28 -13.28 -12.53 0.46
CA ASN A 28 -14.35 -13.43 0.07
C ASN A 28 -15.05 -12.97 -1.21
N HIS A 29 -15.23 -11.67 -1.39
CA HIS A 29 -15.81 -11.12 -2.62
C HIS A 29 -14.90 -11.33 -3.84
N LEU A 30 -13.63 -10.94 -3.74
CA LEU A 30 -12.67 -10.97 -4.84
C LEU A 30 -12.41 -12.38 -5.34
N LYS A 31 -12.48 -13.41 -4.50
CA LYS A 31 -12.40 -14.81 -4.95
C LYS A 31 -13.51 -15.19 -5.94
N THR A 32 -14.65 -14.49 -5.90
CA THR A 32 -15.80 -14.74 -6.79
C THR A 32 -15.78 -13.91 -8.08
N VAL A 33 -14.90 -12.91 -8.19
CA VAL A 33 -14.83 -12.00 -9.35
C VAL A 33 -13.42 -11.97 -9.92
N ARG A 34 -13.28 -12.17 -11.24
CA ARG A 34 -11.96 -12.09 -11.89
C ARG A 34 -11.59 -10.61 -12.09
N VAL A 35 -10.48 -10.19 -11.49
CA VAL A 35 -9.85 -8.89 -11.81
C VAL A 35 -8.80 -9.04 -12.91
N CYS A 36 -8.57 -7.97 -13.68
CA CYS A 36 -7.58 -8.00 -14.76
C CYS A 36 -6.14 -7.99 -14.21
N PRO A 37 -5.14 -8.43 -14.98
CA PRO A 37 -3.76 -8.49 -14.52
C PRO A 37 -3.18 -7.16 -14.02
N PHE A 38 -3.57 -6.03 -14.63
CA PHE A 38 -3.15 -4.71 -14.17
C PHE A 38 -3.66 -4.40 -12.75
N THR A 39 -4.92 -4.70 -12.47
CA THR A 39 -5.51 -4.54 -11.13
C THR A 39 -4.90 -5.49 -10.11
N ILE A 40 -4.52 -6.72 -10.51
CA ILE A 40 -3.75 -7.64 -9.66
C ILE A 40 -2.43 -6.99 -9.28
N MET A 41 -1.71 -6.41 -10.25
CA MET A 41 -0.45 -5.72 -10.01
C MET A 41 -0.65 -4.55 -9.02
N GLU A 42 -1.62 -3.66 -9.26
CA GLU A 42 -1.95 -2.55 -8.34
C GLU A 42 -2.22 -3.00 -6.90
N MET A 43 -3.01 -4.07 -6.75
CA MET A 43 -3.32 -4.65 -5.45
C MET A 43 -2.07 -5.23 -4.77
N MET A 44 -1.22 -5.91 -5.51
CA MET A 44 0.03 -6.44 -4.95
C MET A 44 0.97 -5.32 -4.53
N PHE A 45 1.11 -4.27 -5.34
CA PHE A 45 1.95 -3.12 -5.02
C PHE A 45 1.54 -2.51 -3.67
N GLY A 46 0.28 -2.08 -3.54
CA GLY A 46 -0.18 -1.30 -2.38
C GLY A 46 -0.50 -2.11 -1.12
N SER A 47 -0.51 -3.44 -1.19
CA SER A 47 -0.88 -4.29 -0.06
C SER A 47 0.09 -4.13 1.14
N PRO A 48 -0.36 -4.31 2.39
CA PRO A 48 0.50 -4.25 3.57
C PRO A 48 1.26 -5.57 3.80
N VAL A 49 1.72 -6.20 2.72
CA VAL A 49 2.45 -7.48 2.73
C VAL A 49 3.94 -7.22 2.54
N SER A 50 4.80 -8.09 3.07
CA SER A 50 6.25 -7.90 2.97
C SER A 50 6.71 -7.76 1.51
N LEU A 51 7.74 -6.92 1.30
CA LEU A 51 8.39 -6.78 -0.01
C LEU A 51 8.89 -8.14 -0.53
N TYR A 52 9.33 -9.03 0.36
CA TYR A 52 9.82 -10.37 0.01
C TYR A 52 8.70 -11.24 -0.60
N ILE A 53 7.55 -11.33 0.07
CA ILE A 53 6.39 -12.09 -0.43
C ILE A 53 5.90 -11.50 -1.76
N LYS A 54 5.83 -10.16 -1.85
CA LYS A 54 5.49 -9.48 -3.12
C LYS A 54 6.44 -9.87 -4.24
N THR A 55 7.75 -9.88 -3.98
CA THR A 55 8.80 -10.24 -4.95
C THR A 55 8.64 -11.68 -5.44
N GLU A 56 8.41 -12.62 -4.54
CA GLU A 56 8.17 -14.03 -4.89
C GLU A 56 6.93 -14.20 -5.77
N TRP A 57 5.84 -13.50 -5.46
CA TRP A 57 4.63 -13.52 -6.27
C TRP A 57 4.83 -12.85 -7.63
N PHE A 58 5.50 -11.70 -7.72
CA PHE A 58 5.84 -11.08 -9.00
C PHE A 58 6.70 -12.02 -9.86
N TYR A 59 7.66 -12.73 -9.24
CA TYR A 59 8.42 -13.76 -9.93
C TYR A 59 7.52 -14.89 -10.43
N LYS A 60 6.65 -15.47 -9.58
CA LYS A 60 5.71 -16.53 -9.96
C LYS A 60 4.81 -16.10 -11.13
N LEU A 61 4.24 -14.90 -11.09
CA LEU A 61 3.35 -14.38 -12.13
C LEU A 61 4.11 -14.04 -13.43
N SER A 62 5.35 -13.58 -13.36
CA SER A 62 6.18 -13.33 -14.55
C SER A 62 6.48 -14.59 -15.36
N GLN A 63 6.40 -15.78 -14.77
CA GLN A 63 6.59 -17.04 -15.50
C GLN A 63 5.37 -17.46 -16.33
N ILE A 64 4.21 -16.87 -16.06
CA ILE A 64 2.93 -17.24 -16.69
C ILE A 64 2.23 -16.06 -17.38
N GLU A 65 2.89 -14.91 -17.44
CA GLU A 65 2.38 -13.75 -18.16
C GLU A 65 2.58 -13.90 -19.66
N GLN A 66 1.64 -13.36 -20.43
CA GLN A 66 1.70 -13.34 -21.88
C GLN A 66 1.28 -11.96 -22.38
N ILE A 67 2.07 -11.41 -23.30
CA ILE A 67 1.71 -10.20 -24.04
C ILE A 67 1.06 -10.63 -25.34
N VAL A 68 -0.21 -10.29 -25.52
CA VAL A 68 -0.96 -10.58 -26.75
C VAL A 68 -1.12 -9.29 -27.56
N GLU A 69 -0.72 -9.33 -28.83
CA GLU A 69 -0.94 -8.22 -29.75
C GLU A 69 -2.36 -8.32 -30.34
N THR A 70 -3.16 -7.28 -30.19
CA THR A 70 -4.45 -7.14 -30.88
C THR A 70 -4.31 -6.20 -32.08
N GLU A 71 -4.98 -6.53 -33.18
CA GLU A 71 -4.85 -5.90 -34.51
C GLU A 71 -5.28 -4.42 -34.60
N VAL A 72 -5.65 -3.78 -33.48
CA VAL A 72 -6.19 -2.42 -33.48
C VAL A 72 -5.13 -1.38 -33.12
N ASP A 73 -4.83 -0.54 -34.11
CA ASP A 73 -4.12 0.76 -34.10
C ASP A 73 -2.63 0.83 -33.72
N ASN A 74 -1.95 1.68 -34.50
CA ASN A 74 -0.52 2.05 -34.50
C ASN A 74 -0.05 2.81 -33.23
N ILE A 75 -0.73 2.66 -32.10
CA ILE A 75 -0.33 3.31 -30.85
C ILE A 75 0.41 2.29 -29.98
N ASN A 76 1.74 2.37 -30.00
CA ASN A 76 2.62 1.62 -29.10
C ASN A 76 2.59 2.26 -27.71
N PHE A 77 1.63 1.87 -26.87
CA PHE A 77 1.77 2.07 -25.43
C PHE A 77 2.70 0.98 -24.87
N GLU A 78 3.66 1.39 -24.06
CA GLU A 78 4.47 0.48 -23.24
C GLU A 78 3.54 -0.19 -22.23
N ILE A 79 3.59 -1.52 -22.14
CA ILE A 79 2.81 -2.29 -21.16
C ILE A 79 3.77 -2.72 -20.07
N PHE A 80 3.42 -2.39 -18.84
CA PHE A 80 4.11 -2.88 -17.66
C PHE A 80 3.74 -4.33 -17.38
N THR A 81 4.78 -5.12 -17.12
CA THR A 81 4.70 -6.56 -16.94
C THR A 81 5.01 -6.95 -15.49
N PHE A 82 4.64 -8.16 -15.09
CA PHE A 82 5.08 -8.76 -13.84
C PHE A 82 6.60 -8.96 -13.82
N THR A 83 7.23 -9.15 -14.98
CA THR A 83 8.69 -9.13 -15.11
C THR A 83 9.28 -7.78 -14.68
N ASP A 84 8.70 -6.67 -15.14
CA ASP A 84 9.14 -5.33 -14.75
C ASP A 84 8.99 -5.12 -13.24
N ALA A 85 7.82 -5.50 -12.69
CA ALA A 85 7.54 -5.41 -11.27
C ALA A 85 8.51 -6.24 -10.42
N TYR A 86 8.75 -7.50 -10.81
CA TYR A 86 9.71 -8.37 -10.16
C TYR A 86 11.11 -7.75 -10.14
N ASN A 87 11.59 -7.22 -11.27
CA ASN A 87 12.91 -6.61 -11.35
C ASN A 87 13.03 -5.38 -10.44
N GLU A 88 12.00 -4.53 -10.39
CA GLU A 88 12.01 -3.33 -9.53
C GLU A 88 12.02 -3.69 -8.05
N PHE A 89 11.15 -4.61 -7.62
CA PHE A 89 11.10 -5.09 -6.23
C PHE A 89 12.39 -5.82 -5.82
N LYS A 90 12.95 -6.64 -6.72
CA LYS A 90 14.24 -7.29 -6.47
C LYS A 90 15.34 -6.26 -6.30
N CYS A 91 15.40 -5.25 -7.17
CA CYS A 91 16.41 -4.20 -7.08
C CYS A 91 16.28 -3.38 -5.79
N SER A 92 15.06 -3.14 -5.30
CA SER A 92 14.85 -2.44 -4.03
C SER A 92 15.23 -3.30 -2.83
N ILE A 93 14.89 -4.59 -2.80
CA ILE A 93 15.36 -5.50 -1.74
C ILE A 93 16.88 -5.62 -1.74
N ASP A 94 17.49 -5.84 -2.90
CA ASP A 94 18.94 -5.88 -3.04
C ASP A 94 19.55 -4.55 -2.54
N ALA A 95 18.93 -3.42 -2.89
CA ALA A 95 19.35 -2.11 -2.40
C ALA A 95 19.11 -1.92 -0.90
N LEU A 96 18.11 -2.52 -0.27
CA LEU A 96 17.90 -2.47 1.18
C LEU A 96 18.95 -3.29 1.92
N GLU A 97 19.23 -4.51 1.47
CA GLU A 97 20.08 -5.47 2.19
C GLU A 97 21.58 -5.25 1.97
N THR A 98 21.95 -4.65 0.84
CA THR A 98 23.36 -4.49 0.46
C THR A 98 24.13 -3.61 1.46
N SER A 99 25.23 -4.12 2.00
CA SER A 99 26.11 -3.40 2.93
C SER A 99 27.04 -2.35 2.29
N TYR A 100 27.02 -2.18 0.97
CA TYR A 100 27.87 -1.19 0.30
C TYR A 100 27.46 0.25 0.63
N ARG A 101 28.35 0.98 1.32
CA ARG A 101 28.47 2.46 1.39
C ARG A 101 27.14 3.23 1.44
N GLY A 102 26.23 2.83 2.31
CA GLY A 102 25.02 3.60 2.60
C GLY A 102 24.87 3.85 4.08
N VAL A 103 24.36 5.03 4.43
CA VAL A 103 23.87 5.32 5.79
C VAL A 103 22.36 5.19 5.75
N TYR A 104 21.78 4.55 6.76
CA TYR A 104 20.35 4.44 6.95
C TYR A 104 19.95 5.41 8.05
N SER A 105 18.94 6.23 7.81
CA SER A 105 18.21 6.92 8.88
C SER A 105 16.91 6.20 9.14
N VAL A 106 16.62 5.93 10.41
CA VAL A 106 15.41 5.24 10.87
C VAL A 106 14.56 6.24 11.66
N GLU A 107 13.36 6.50 11.19
CA GLU A 107 12.37 7.35 11.86
C GLU A 107 11.21 6.48 12.38
N ASN A 108 10.88 6.59 13.66
CA ASN A 108 9.62 6.09 14.20
C ASN A 108 8.52 7.12 13.91
N CYS A 109 7.46 6.71 13.23
CA CYS A 109 6.37 7.56 12.77
C CYS A 109 5.05 7.11 13.38
N TRP A 110 4.16 8.06 13.66
CA TRP A 110 2.82 7.78 14.17
C TRP A 110 1.81 8.83 13.74
N TYR A 111 0.53 8.49 13.87
CA TYR A 111 -0.56 9.45 13.75
C TYR A 111 -0.86 10.06 15.13
N ASP A 112 -0.75 11.37 15.25
CA ASP A 112 -1.14 12.11 16.45
C ASP A 112 -2.62 12.51 16.35
N TYR A 113 -3.46 11.90 17.19
CA TYR A 113 -4.91 12.13 17.20
C TYR A 113 -5.30 13.50 17.74
N ASP A 114 -4.50 14.11 18.63
CA ASP A 114 -4.81 15.40 19.24
C ASP A 114 -4.70 16.55 18.23
N ILE A 115 -3.71 16.47 17.34
CA ILE A 115 -3.51 17.47 16.29
C ILE A 115 -3.94 16.99 14.89
N CYS A 116 -4.35 15.72 14.76
CA CYS A 116 -4.76 15.10 13.50
C CYS A 116 -3.70 15.17 12.40
N GLU A 117 -2.43 14.92 12.76
CA GLU A 117 -1.28 15.02 11.87
C GLU A 117 -0.31 13.85 12.06
N ARG A 118 0.52 13.58 11.05
CA ARG A 118 1.63 12.62 11.16
C ARG A 118 2.75 13.27 11.96
N LYS A 119 3.34 12.51 12.89
CA LYS A 119 4.61 12.84 13.53
C LYS A 119 5.68 11.79 13.20
N ALA A 120 6.93 12.19 13.36
CA ALA A 120 8.08 11.33 13.17
C ALA A 120 9.22 11.76 14.11
N THR A 121 9.96 10.79 14.63
CA THR A 121 11.17 11.02 15.43
C THR A 121 12.31 10.16 14.89
N LEU A 122 13.47 10.78 14.65
CA LEU A 122 14.68 10.06 14.27
C LEU A 122 15.18 9.23 15.46
N ILE A 123 15.16 7.91 15.33
CA ILE A 123 15.56 6.96 16.38
C ILE A 123 16.92 6.32 16.11
N GLY A 124 17.43 6.39 14.87
CA GLY A 124 18.74 5.82 14.57
C GLY A 124 19.35 6.30 13.27
N ALA A 125 20.69 6.29 13.24
CA ALA A 125 21.49 6.42 12.03
C ALA A 125 22.54 5.31 12.02
N VAL A 126 22.40 4.35 11.11
CA VAL A 126 23.18 3.10 11.09
C VAL A 126 23.77 2.82 9.71
N ASN A 127 24.71 1.89 9.60
CA ASN A 127 25.48 1.67 8.36
C ASN A 127 25.11 0.37 7.62
N ASP A 128 24.21 -0.44 8.18
CA ASP A 128 23.82 -1.72 7.61
C ASP A 128 22.38 -2.08 8.00
N TYR A 129 21.79 -3.00 7.23
CA TYR A 129 20.41 -3.39 7.40
C TYR A 129 20.14 -4.19 8.68
N GLN A 130 21.09 -4.97 9.18
CA GLN A 130 20.90 -5.70 10.44
C GLN A 130 20.80 -4.73 11.62
N SER A 131 21.59 -3.67 11.60
CA SER A 131 21.49 -2.58 12.56
C SER A 131 20.16 -1.82 12.43
N VAL A 132 19.58 -1.69 11.23
CA VAL A 132 18.22 -1.12 11.07
C VAL A 132 17.19 -1.98 11.79
N LEU A 133 17.22 -3.29 11.57
CA LEU A 133 16.29 -4.22 12.21
C LEU A 133 16.44 -4.19 13.73
N ALA A 134 17.67 -4.13 14.24
CA ALA A 134 17.92 -4.03 15.69
C ALA A 134 17.34 -2.74 16.30
N VAL A 135 17.51 -1.59 15.65
CA VAL A 135 16.94 -0.31 16.11
C VAL A 135 15.41 -0.35 16.11
N ILE A 136 14.80 -0.95 15.09
CA ILE A 136 13.33 -1.11 15.02
C ILE A 136 12.84 -2.04 16.13
N GLU A 137 13.50 -3.18 16.36
CA GLU A 137 13.13 -4.15 17.38
C GLU A 137 13.24 -3.56 18.80
N GLU A 138 14.29 -2.77 19.06
CA GLU A 138 14.46 -2.05 20.32
C GLU A 138 13.32 -1.04 20.53
N ALA A 139 12.99 -0.23 19.52
CA ALA A 139 11.88 0.72 19.59
C ALA A 139 10.52 0.05 19.84
N ILE A 140 10.25 -1.08 19.16
CA ILE A 140 9.03 -1.86 19.40
C ILE A 140 9.00 -2.39 20.83
N THR A 141 10.12 -2.89 21.34
CA THR A 141 10.20 -3.43 22.71
C THR A 141 9.96 -2.34 23.75
N GLU A 142 10.57 -1.16 23.59
CA GLU A 142 10.35 -0.02 24.46
C GLU A 142 8.88 0.43 24.46
N GLU A 143 8.23 0.44 23.29
CA GLU A 143 6.79 0.75 23.19
C GLU A 143 5.92 -0.29 23.92
N LEU A 144 6.21 -1.58 23.74
CA LEU A 144 5.50 -2.67 24.41
C LEU A 144 5.67 -2.64 25.94
N ASP A 145 6.84 -2.26 26.44
CA ASP A 145 7.11 -2.14 27.88
C ASP A 145 6.37 -0.97 28.53
N MET A 146 5.92 0.02 27.74
CA MET A 146 5.13 1.15 28.20
C MET A 146 3.61 0.89 28.19
N LEU A 147 3.15 -0.24 27.65
CA LEU A 147 1.74 -0.60 27.62
C LEU A 147 1.20 -0.91 29.01
N GLU A 148 0.01 -0.37 29.32
CA GLU A 148 -0.76 -0.89 30.45
C GLU A 148 -1.28 -2.30 30.10
N GLU A 149 -1.48 -3.17 31.10
CA GLU A 149 -1.87 -4.59 30.90
C GLU A 149 -3.17 -4.79 30.09
N ASP A 150 -3.99 -3.74 29.98
CA ASP A 150 -5.30 -3.75 29.33
C ASP A 150 -5.30 -3.08 27.94
N GLU A 151 -4.17 -2.54 27.48
CA GLU A 151 -4.04 -1.86 26.19
C GLU A 151 -3.68 -2.85 25.08
N GLU A 152 -4.49 -2.85 24.01
CA GLU A 152 -4.19 -3.66 22.84
C GLU A 152 -2.97 -3.09 22.08
N PRO A 153 -1.91 -3.88 21.83
CA PRO A 153 -0.73 -3.43 21.09
C PRO A 153 -1.08 -2.87 19.70
N GLU A 154 -2.18 -3.37 19.11
CA GLU A 154 -2.70 -2.95 17.80
C GLU A 154 -3.20 -1.49 17.78
N LYS A 155 -3.33 -0.83 18.94
CA LYS A 155 -3.67 0.60 19.03
C LYS A 155 -2.46 1.52 18.90
N TYR A 156 -1.25 0.98 19.00
CA TYR A 156 -0.02 1.75 18.80
C TYR A 156 0.23 1.87 17.30
N SER A 157 -0.31 2.96 16.75
CA SER A 157 -0.30 3.28 15.32
C SER A 157 1.10 3.77 14.88
N THR A 158 2.12 2.94 15.06
CA THR A 158 3.49 3.25 14.68
C THR A 158 3.91 2.50 13.43
N TRP A 159 4.70 3.16 12.61
CA TRP A 159 5.40 2.58 11.46
C TRP A 159 6.79 3.18 11.40
N PHE A 160 7.71 2.51 10.70
CA PHE A 160 9.07 3.02 10.57
C PHE A 160 9.35 3.44 9.14
N GLU A 161 9.96 4.61 8.99
CA GLU A 161 10.48 5.10 7.72
C GLU A 161 12.00 4.98 7.73
N VAL A 162 12.53 4.17 6.82
CA VAL A 162 13.96 3.92 6.68
C VAL A 162 14.44 4.51 5.37
N LYS A 163 15.27 5.55 5.44
CA LYS A 163 15.89 6.15 4.24
C LYS A 163 17.31 5.65 4.12
N LYS A 164 17.64 5.05 2.97
CA LYS A 164 18.99 4.64 2.62
C LYS A 164 19.64 5.68 1.72
N TRP A 165 20.66 6.34 2.25
CA TRP A 165 21.42 7.40 1.58
C TRP A 165 22.66 6.85 0.86
N GLY A 166 22.99 7.43 -0.30
CA GLY A 166 24.32 7.26 -0.91
C GLY A 166 24.53 5.98 -1.73
N THR A 167 23.45 5.31 -2.17
CA THR A 167 23.60 4.11 -3.01
C THR A 167 23.93 4.48 -4.46
N LYS A 168 24.71 3.64 -5.15
CA LYS A 168 24.91 3.75 -6.61
C LYS A 168 23.60 3.65 -7.41
N ASN A 169 22.56 3.08 -6.81
CA ASN A 169 21.27 2.79 -7.43
C ASN A 169 20.19 3.84 -7.08
N GLY A 170 20.58 4.95 -6.44
CA GLY A 170 19.71 6.02 -5.97
C GLY A 170 19.37 5.94 -4.48
N ASN A 171 18.74 6.98 -3.93
CA ASN A 171 18.23 6.91 -2.56
C ASN A 171 16.89 6.16 -2.57
N TYR A 172 16.67 5.39 -1.52
CA TYR A 172 15.42 4.66 -1.31
C TYR A 172 14.85 5.03 0.05
N SER A 173 13.53 5.20 0.10
CA SER A 173 12.75 5.29 1.33
C SER A 173 11.95 4.00 1.46
N TYR A 174 11.99 3.36 2.61
CA TYR A 174 11.28 2.12 2.89
C TYR A 174 10.34 2.34 4.07
N TYR A 175 9.21 1.65 4.05
CA TYR A 175 8.17 1.76 5.06
C TYR A 175 7.97 0.39 5.69
N PHE A 176 8.06 0.33 7.01
CA PHE A 176 7.99 -0.89 7.79
C PHE A 176 6.77 -0.87 8.70
N ILE A 177 6.09 -2.01 8.79
CA ILE A 177 5.15 -2.30 9.88
C ILE A 177 5.82 -3.38 10.74
N GLY A 178 6.01 -3.07 12.02
CA GLY A 178 6.93 -3.84 12.87
C GLY A 178 8.33 -3.89 12.24
N ASN A 179 8.92 -5.08 12.17
CA ASN A 179 10.22 -5.32 11.53
C ASN A 179 10.11 -5.72 10.03
N THR A 180 8.93 -5.59 9.43
CA THR A 180 8.68 -6.05 8.06
C THR A 180 8.62 -4.87 7.09
N PRO A 181 9.51 -4.79 6.08
CA PRO A 181 9.38 -3.79 5.03
C PRO A 181 8.20 -4.15 4.12
N ILE A 182 7.26 -3.23 3.95
CA ILE A 182 6.04 -3.46 3.15
C ILE A 182 5.98 -2.59 1.90
N TRP A 183 6.67 -1.45 1.87
CA TRP A 183 6.63 -0.52 0.74
C TRP A 183 7.97 0.19 0.58
N PHE A 184 8.24 0.70 -0.62
CA PHE A 184 9.41 1.52 -0.90
C PHE A 184 9.12 2.60 -1.93
N GLU A 185 9.90 3.67 -1.88
CA GLU A 185 9.98 4.72 -2.89
C GLU A 185 11.43 4.91 -3.29
N LYS A 186 11.67 5.17 -4.57
CA LYS A 186 13.00 5.46 -5.11
C LYS A 186 13.09 6.93 -5.46
N GLU A 187 13.96 7.69 -4.79
CA GLU A 187 14.06 9.15 -4.96
C GLU A 187 14.78 9.58 -6.26
N CYS A 188 15.30 8.65 -7.05
CA CYS A 188 16.02 8.99 -8.29
C CYS A 188 15.12 9.02 -9.53
N ILE A 189 14.68 10.24 -9.87
CA ILE A 189 14.18 10.61 -11.19
C ILE A 189 15.38 10.81 -12.12
N GLU A 190 15.83 9.75 -12.79
CA GLU A 190 16.45 9.92 -14.11
C GLU A 190 15.36 9.75 -15.15
N ILE A 191 14.71 10.86 -15.54
CA ILE A 191 14.08 10.89 -16.87
C ILE A 191 15.25 10.81 -17.83
N ASN A 192 15.49 9.63 -18.39
CA ASN A 192 16.43 9.52 -19.50
C ASN A 192 15.83 10.33 -20.66
N ALA A 193 16.31 11.55 -20.85
CA ALA A 193 15.80 12.50 -21.84
C ALA A 193 15.89 11.97 -23.28
N LYS A 194 16.67 10.90 -23.53
CA LYS A 194 16.76 10.23 -24.83
C LYS A 194 15.73 9.10 -25.00
N THR A 195 15.36 8.39 -23.93
CA THR A 195 14.41 7.25 -24.02
C THR A 195 13.00 7.58 -23.51
N LYS A 196 12.81 8.70 -22.78
CA LYS A 196 11.55 9.05 -22.09
C LYS A 196 11.01 7.93 -21.18
N GLN A 197 11.85 6.97 -20.80
CA GLN A 197 11.45 5.89 -19.90
C GLN A 197 11.44 6.42 -18.47
N PHE A 198 10.34 6.18 -17.79
CA PHE A 198 10.21 6.37 -16.36
C PHE A 198 11.02 5.28 -15.64
N SER A 199 11.76 5.66 -14.60
CA SER A 199 12.65 4.75 -13.88
C SER A 199 11.94 3.87 -12.85
N SER A 200 10.63 4.03 -12.67
CA SER A 200 9.86 3.35 -11.62
C SER A 200 8.40 3.17 -12.01
N LEU A 201 7.85 1.97 -11.77
CA LEU A 201 6.46 1.61 -12.00
C LEU A 201 5.50 2.36 -11.08
N PHE A 202 5.98 2.85 -9.94
CA PHE A 202 5.21 3.60 -8.95
C PHE A 202 4.63 4.92 -9.49
N TYR A 203 5.15 5.45 -10.61
CA TYR A 203 4.55 6.61 -11.30
C TYR A 203 3.25 6.27 -12.04
N PHE A 204 3.03 5.01 -12.37
CA PHE A 204 1.86 4.56 -13.13
C PHE A 204 0.82 3.89 -12.25
N PHE A 205 1.26 3.32 -11.13
CA PHE A 205 0.39 2.69 -10.15
C PHE A 205 0.10 3.65 -9.00
N ASP A 206 -1.12 4.18 -8.96
CA ASP A 206 -1.61 4.87 -7.76
C ASP A 206 -2.30 3.87 -6.83
N SER A 207 -1.52 2.94 -6.30
CA SER A 207 -2.03 1.85 -5.44
C SER A 207 -2.68 2.34 -4.14
N ARG A 208 -2.49 3.62 -3.79
CA ARG A 208 -3.22 4.33 -2.72
C ARG A 208 -4.70 4.48 -3.04
N PHE A 209 -5.05 4.51 -4.32
CA PHE A 209 -6.41 4.68 -4.84
C PHE A 209 -6.89 3.42 -5.55
N LEU A 210 -6.62 2.25 -4.97
CA LEU A 210 -6.96 0.95 -5.51
C LEU A 210 -8.45 0.85 -5.89
N LYS A 211 -8.73 0.55 -7.16
CA LYS A 211 -10.09 0.45 -7.70
C LYS A 211 -10.52 -1.01 -7.87
N LEU A 212 -11.12 -1.57 -6.83
CA LEU A 212 -11.64 -2.93 -6.83
C LEU A 212 -13.16 -2.93 -6.75
N PRO A 213 -13.84 -3.95 -7.32
CA PRO A 213 -15.24 -4.21 -7.01
C PRO A 213 -15.37 -4.53 -5.52
N ILE A 214 -16.46 -4.06 -4.90
CA ILE A 214 -16.70 -4.18 -3.45
C ILE A 214 -17.96 -5.00 -3.15
N PRO A 215 -18.02 -5.69 -1.99
CA PRO A 215 -19.21 -6.43 -1.56
C PRO A 215 -20.29 -5.57 -0.91
N TYR A 216 -20.04 -4.27 -0.71
CA TYR A 216 -20.95 -3.36 -0.02
C TYR A 216 -21.94 -2.71 -0.99
N LYS A 217 -23.02 -2.15 -0.43
CA LYS A 217 -24.06 -1.45 -1.18
C LYS A 217 -24.30 -0.04 -0.63
N THR A 218 -24.95 0.79 -1.42
CA THR A 218 -25.46 2.08 -0.96
C THR A 218 -26.29 1.93 0.31
N GLY A 219 -26.01 2.78 1.30
CA GLY A 219 -26.62 2.79 2.62
C GLY A 219 -25.87 1.96 3.66
N ASP A 220 -24.89 1.13 3.27
CA ASP A 220 -24.04 0.44 4.23
C ASP A 220 -23.15 1.45 4.97
N VAL A 221 -22.92 1.18 6.25
CA VAL A 221 -21.96 1.91 7.09
C VAL A 221 -20.68 1.08 7.18
N ILE A 222 -19.56 1.69 6.83
CA ILE A 222 -18.25 1.04 6.75
C ILE A 222 -17.24 1.76 7.65
N ALA A 223 -16.23 1.00 8.09
CA ALA A 223 -15.01 1.53 8.68
C ALA A 223 -14.04 1.86 7.55
N ILE A 224 -13.68 3.14 7.39
CA ILE A 224 -12.52 3.54 6.60
C ILE A 224 -11.32 3.43 7.51
N ASP A 225 -10.56 2.36 7.35
CA ASP A 225 -9.38 2.06 8.16
C ASP A 225 -8.15 2.09 7.25
N THR A 226 -7.15 2.91 7.60
CA THR A 226 -5.85 2.93 6.90
C THR A 226 -4.70 2.67 7.86
N TYR A 227 -4.97 1.99 8.97
CA TYR A 227 -3.97 1.64 9.98
C TYR A 227 -2.71 1.02 9.34
N PRO A 228 -1.50 1.35 9.85
CA PRO A 228 -1.20 2.31 10.93
C PRO A 228 -1.09 3.78 10.45
N PHE A 229 -1.28 4.05 9.16
CA PHE A 229 -0.99 5.35 8.55
C PHE A 229 -2.04 6.44 8.79
N GLY A 230 -3.13 6.12 9.47
CA GLY A 230 -4.14 7.09 9.85
C GLY A 230 -5.34 6.48 10.58
N PRO A 231 -6.27 7.33 11.04
CA PRO A 231 -7.34 6.93 11.92
C PRO A 231 -8.39 6.10 11.18
N THR A 232 -9.05 5.22 11.94
CA THR A 232 -10.29 4.60 11.50
C THR A 232 -11.44 5.60 11.62
N THR A 233 -12.20 5.80 10.54
CA THR A 233 -13.34 6.72 10.52
C THR A 233 -14.59 6.01 9.97
N PRO A 234 -15.75 6.13 10.63
CA PRO A 234 -16.99 5.61 10.07
C PRO A 234 -17.43 6.44 8.86
N ALA A 235 -17.94 5.77 7.84
CA ALA A 235 -18.50 6.40 6.67
C ALA A 235 -19.75 5.66 6.17
N VAL A 236 -20.67 6.40 5.56
CA VAL A 236 -21.87 5.85 4.92
C VAL A 236 -21.66 5.87 3.41
N ILE A 237 -21.80 4.73 2.75
CA ILE A 237 -21.76 4.67 1.28
C ILE A 237 -23.04 5.29 0.73
N TYR A 238 -22.94 6.32 -0.10
CA TYR A 238 -24.12 6.97 -0.69
C TYR A 238 -24.22 6.77 -2.21
N ASP A 239 -23.11 6.45 -2.90
CA ASP A 239 -23.14 6.07 -4.31
C ASP A 239 -22.08 5.02 -4.65
N ILE A 240 -22.42 4.16 -5.60
CA ILE A 240 -21.53 3.13 -6.15
C ILE A 240 -21.71 3.09 -7.67
N ALA A 241 -20.63 3.34 -8.40
CA ALA A 241 -20.60 3.30 -9.86
C ALA A 241 -19.48 2.39 -10.38
N ASP A 242 -19.48 2.18 -11.70
CA ASP A 242 -18.47 1.40 -12.43
C ASP A 242 -18.22 -0.02 -11.86
N GLY A 243 -19.31 -0.70 -11.48
CA GLY A 243 -19.24 -2.07 -10.95
C GLY A 243 -18.59 -2.17 -9.56
N GLY A 244 -18.63 -1.10 -8.76
CA GLY A 244 -18.03 -1.07 -7.42
C GLY A 244 -16.71 -0.34 -7.35
N ARG A 245 -16.17 0.15 -8.48
CA ARG A 245 -14.83 0.76 -8.56
C ARG A 245 -14.82 2.27 -8.30
N ILE A 246 -15.98 2.90 -8.29
CA ILE A 246 -16.18 4.29 -7.88
C ILE A 246 -17.15 4.26 -6.71
N ILE A 247 -16.70 4.72 -5.54
CA ILE A 247 -17.44 4.61 -4.29
C ILE A 247 -17.42 5.98 -3.65
N ASP A 248 -18.57 6.58 -3.49
CA ASP A 248 -18.71 7.85 -2.80
C ASP A 248 -19.35 7.64 -1.44
N VAL A 249 -18.79 8.31 -0.44
CA VAL A 249 -19.16 8.14 0.96
C VAL A 249 -19.36 9.49 1.66
N ILE A 250 -20.15 9.45 2.73
CA ILE A 250 -20.35 10.56 3.67
C ILE A 250 -19.63 10.19 4.97
N ALA A 251 -18.69 11.01 5.41
CA ALA A 251 -17.93 10.83 6.65
C ALA A 251 -17.81 12.16 7.42
N LYS A 252 -17.56 12.09 8.73
CA LYS A 252 -17.17 13.28 9.50
C LYS A 252 -15.69 13.58 9.26
N ASP A 253 -15.31 14.85 9.11
CA ASP A 253 -13.92 15.29 9.12
C ASP A 253 -13.35 15.31 10.56
N TYR A 254 -12.05 15.62 10.67
CA TYR A 254 -11.35 15.82 11.95
C TYR A 254 -11.94 16.94 12.83
N LYS A 255 -12.87 17.76 12.31
CA LYS A 255 -13.62 18.78 13.07
C LYS A 255 -15.05 18.35 13.38
N GLY A 256 -15.40 17.09 13.11
CA GLY A 256 -16.74 16.53 13.33
C GLY A 256 -17.79 16.99 12.32
N LYS A 257 -17.41 17.65 11.21
CA LYS A 257 -18.33 18.10 10.18
C LYS A 257 -18.54 17.03 9.12
N TRP A 258 -19.77 16.88 8.65
CA TRP A 258 -20.08 15.93 7.58
C TRP A 258 -19.59 16.43 6.22
N HIS A 259 -18.89 15.56 5.50
CA HIS A 259 -18.38 15.78 4.16
C HIS A 259 -18.66 14.58 3.26
N THR A 260 -18.88 14.86 1.98
CA THR A 260 -18.93 13.86 0.91
C THR A 260 -17.59 13.76 0.21
N GLY A 261 -17.20 12.56 -0.20
CA GLY A 261 -16.02 12.37 -1.06
C GLY A 261 -15.92 10.95 -1.57
N GLY A 262 -15.03 10.75 -2.55
CA GLY A 262 -14.71 9.41 -3.04
C GLY A 262 -13.88 8.66 -2.02
N LEU A 263 -14.28 7.43 -1.67
CA LEU A 263 -13.55 6.52 -0.79
C LEU A 263 -12.08 6.40 -1.20
N LEU A 264 -11.86 6.37 -2.51
CA LEU A 264 -10.58 6.13 -3.15
C LEU A 264 -9.82 7.41 -3.50
N ASN A 265 -10.19 8.58 -2.99
CA ASN A 265 -9.49 9.86 -3.27
C ASN A 265 -8.83 10.45 -2.01
N GLY A 266 -8.70 9.67 -0.95
CA GLY A 266 -7.76 9.88 0.17
C GLY A 266 -7.97 11.13 1.04
N ASN A 267 -9.18 11.67 1.16
CA ASN A 267 -9.43 12.90 1.93
C ASN A 267 -10.64 12.80 2.87
N LEU A 268 -11.10 11.60 3.20
CA LEU A 268 -12.27 11.39 4.04
C LEU A 268 -11.84 11.33 5.50
N GLY A 269 -12.33 12.25 6.32
CA GLY A 269 -12.01 12.26 7.75
C GLY A 269 -10.73 12.99 8.15
N ARG A 270 -9.89 13.41 7.20
CA ARG A 270 -8.50 13.79 7.48
C ARG A 270 -8.18 15.26 7.23
N SER A 271 -7.04 15.70 7.74
CA SER A 271 -6.53 17.04 7.45
C SER A 271 -6.17 17.16 5.96
N ARG A 272 -6.27 18.37 5.41
CA ARG A 272 -6.16 18.66 3.96
C ARG A 272 -4.81 18.28 3.31
N TYR A 273 -3.83 17.87 4.11
CA TYR A 273 -2.46 17.59 3.68
C TYR A 273 -2.02 16.15 3.97
N GLN A 274 -2.89 15.31 4.53
CA GLN A 274 -2.61 13.90 4.73
C GLN A 274 -3.05 13.10 3.52
N ASN A 275 -2.10 12.45 2.87
CA ASN A 275 -2.39 11.42 1.87
C ASN A 275 -2.35 10.06 2.56
N ASP A 276 -3.29 9.19 2.19
CA ASP A 276 -3.30 7.81 2.63
C ASP A 276 -2.18 7.05 1.90
N TRP A 277 -1.24 6.48 2.67
CA TRP A 277 -0.14 5.68 2.12
C TRP A 277 -0.60 4.28 1.67
N ILE A 278 -1.79 3.87 2.11
CA ILE A 278 -2.43 2.61 1.77
C ILE A 278 -3.90 2.85 1.44
N SER A 279 -4.44 2.09 0.49
CA SER A 279 -5.87 2.17 0.17
C SER A 279 -6.73 1.72 1.36
N PRO A 280 -7.83 2.42 1.69
CA PRO A 280 -8.75 1.96 2.74
C PRO A 280 -9.41 0.62 2.42
N LEU A 281 -9.37 0.16 1.16
CA LEU A 281 -9.93 -1.14 0.78
C LEU A 281 -9.20 -2.34 1.41
N TYR A 282 -7.95 -2.19 1.84
CA TYR A 282 -7.23 -3.31 2.46
C TYR A 282 -7.78 -3.65 3.85
N ASN A 283 -8.34 -2.66 4.57
CA ASN A 283 -8.87 -2.85 5.93
C ASN A 283 -10.37 -2.56 6.04
N ILE A 284 -11.05 -2.24 4.93
CA ILE A 284 -12.48 -1.93 4.93
C ILE A 284 -13.30 -3.06 5.53
N ARG A 285 -14.23 -2.70 6.42
CA ARG A 285 -15.17 -3.62 7.06
C ARG A 285 -16.48 -2.91 7.36
N LYS A 286 -17.55 -3.67 7.65
CA LYS A 286 -18.78 -3.07 8.19
C LYS A 286 -18.51 -2.41 9.54
N TRP A 287 -19.06 -1.22 9.72
CA TRP A 287 -19.04 -0.53 11.01
C TRP A 287 -20.14 -1.10 11.91
N THR A 288 -19.77 -1.56 13.10
CA THR A 288 -20.69 -2.21 14.06
C THR A 288 -21.02 -1.34 15.26
N GLU A 289 -20.28 -0.26 15.48
CA GLU A 289 -20.49 0.65 16.60
C GLU A 289 -21.54 1.73 16.28
N PRO A 290 -22.19 2.33 17.29
CA PRO A 290 -23.06 3.48 17.06
C PRO A 290 -22.31 4.65 16.39
N LEU A 291 -22.97 5.38 15.50
CA LEU A 291 -22.40 6.59 14.87
C LEU A 291 -22.50 7.86 15.76
N TYR A 292 -22.83 7.67 17.04
CA TYR A 292 -23.15 8.74 17.98
C TYR A 292 -21.99 8.96 18.96
N ASP A 293 -21.57 10.22 19.05
CA ASP A 293 -21.26 10.89 20.32
C ASP A 293 -22.33 11.98 20.52
#